data_AF-A0A1S1Z4Q6-F1
#
_entry.id   AF-A0A1S1Z4Q6-F1
#
_cell.length_a   1.000
_cell.length_b   1.000
_cell.length_c   1.000
_cell.angle_alpha   90.00
_cell.angle_beta   90.00
_cell.angle_gamma   90.00
#
_symmetry.space_group_name_H-M   'P 1'
#
loop_
_entity.id
_entity.type
_entity.pdbx_description
1 polymer ?
#
loop_
_entity_poly.entity_id
_entity_poly.type
_entity_poly.pdbx_seq_one_letter_code
_entity_poly.pdbx_strand_id
1 'polypeptide(L)' 'MIGFLFTILGIITAVTTWIIFKDNDLIRYSGLIVSFLFFVYGAYLKNKYMIKLKKEMNEKLEAAKKKREMEANKTA' A
#
# COMPACT_ATOMS: atom_id res chain seq x y z
N MET A 1 5.64 -10.10 0.86
CA MET A 1 4.94 -11.20 1.56
C MET A 1 4.01 -10.74 2.67
N ILE A 2 4.37 -9.71 3.46
CA ILE A 2 3.56 -9.28 4.63
C ILE A 2 2.08 -8.99 4.30
N GLY A 3 1.80 -8.35 3.16
CA GLY A 3 0.44 -7.99 2.80
C GLY A 3 -0.48 -9.15 2.41
N PHE A 4 0.08 -10.23 1.84
CA PHE A 4 -0.69 -11.44 1.52
C PHE A 4 -1.14 -12.18 2.79
N LEU A 5 -0.30 -12.16 3.83
CA LEU A 5 -0.63 -12.67 5.16
C LEU A 5 -1.83 -11.95 5.79
N PHE A 6 -1.88 -10.62 5.69
CA PHE A 6 -3.01 -9.83 6.20
C PHE A 6 -4.31 -10.10 5.44
N THR A 7 -4.25 -10.31 4.12
CA THR A 7 -5.43 -10.68 3.34
C THR A 7 -5.97 -12.06 3.72
N ILE A 8 -5.09 -13.05 3.91
CA ILE A 8 -5.48 -14.39 4.35
C ILE A 8 -6.09 -14.35 5.76
N LEU A 9 -5.48 -13.62 6.69
CA LEU A 9 -6.01 -13.41 8.04
C LEU A 9 -7.40 -12.77 8.01
N GLY A 10 -7.62 -11.78 7.15
CA GLY A 10 -8.94 -11.16 6.97
C GLY A 10 -10.00 -12.16 6.48
N ILE A 11 -9.67 -12.97 5.48
CA ILE A 11 -10.58 -13.99 4.94
C ILE A 11 -10.91 -15.04 6.00
N ILE A 12 -9.90 -15.56 6.70
CA ILE A 12 -10.11 -16.57 7.76
C ILE A 12 -11.04 -16.01 8.84
N THR A 13 -10.82 -14.77 9.28
CA THR A 13 -11.62 -14.12 10.33
C THR A 13 -13.08 -13.90 9.90
N ALA A 14 -13.31 -13.48 8.65
CA ALA A 14 -14.66 -13.35 8.10
C ALA A 14 -15.40 -14.69 8.06
N VAL A 15 -14.74 -15.72 7.53
CA VAL A 15 -15.33 -17.06 7.34
C VAL A 15 -15.59 -17.74 8.69
N THR A 16 -14.65 -17.68 9.64
CA THR A 16 -14.85 -18.26 10.97
C THR A 16 -15.95 -17.55 11.75
N THR A 17 -16.04 -16.22 11.66
CA THR A 17 -17.15 -15.50 12.32
C THR A 17 -18.49 -15.93 11.74
N TRP A 18 -18.60 -16.08 10.42
CA TRP A 18 -19.86 -16.44 9.78
C TRP A 18 -20.29 -17.90 10.03
N ILE A 19 -19.34 -18.81 10.18
CA ILE A 19 -19.61 -20.24 10.46
C ILE A 19 -19.92 -20.48 11.95
N ILE A 20 -19.18 -19.83 12.86
CA ILE A 20 -19.25 -20.12 14.30
C ILE A 20 -20.32 -19.27 14.99
N PHE A 21 -20.45 -18.00 14.60
CA PHE A 21 -21.38 -17.06 15.22
C PHE A 21 -22.52 -16.73 14.25
N LYS A 22 -23.69 -17.30 14.50
CA LYS A 22 -24.95 -16.96 13.81
C LYS A 22 -25.58 -15.65 14.32
N ASP A 23 -24.85 -14.91 15.18
CA ASP A 23 -25.33 -13.71 15.82
C ASP A 23 -24.95 -12.47 15.00
N ASN A 24 -25.94 -11.63 14.69
CA ASN A 24 -25.79 -10.54 13.73
C ASN A 24 -24.79 -9.48 14.21
N ASP A 25 -24.68 -9.27 15.52
CA ASP A 25 -23.75 -8.31 16.11
C ASP A 25 -22.28 -8.77 15.96
N LEU A 26 -22.00 -10.06 16.14
CA LEU A 26 -20.66 -10.63 15.96
C LEU A 26 -20.21 -10.57 14.49
N ILE A 27 -21.11 -10.85 13.56
CA ILE A 27 -20.86 -10.69 12.12
C ILE A 27 -20.51 -9.22 11.82
N ARG A 28 -21.25 -8.26 12.40
CA ARG A 28 -20.99 -6.83 12.21
C ARG A 28 -19.62 -6.40 12.75
N TYR A 29 -19.22 -6.89 13.92
CA TYR A 29 -17.88 -6.64 14.48
C TYR A 29 -16.77 -7.29 13.66
N SER A 30 -16.97 -8.49 13.11
CA SER A 30 -15.97 -9.10 12.21
C SER A 30 -15.77 -8.30 10.92
N GLY A 31 -16.83 -7.70 10.38
CA GLY A 31 -16.73 -6.80 9.23
C GLY A 31 -15.85 -5.58 9.51
N LEU A 32 -15.92 -5.02 10.73
CA LEU A 32 -15.06 -3.92 11.16
C LEU A 32 -13.59 -4.35 11.24
N ILE A 33 -13.31 -5.53 11.80
CA ILE A 33 -11.95 -6.09 11.89
C ILE A 33 -11.36 -6.31 10.49
N VAL A 34 -12.14 -6.89 9.58
CA VAL A 34 -11.72 -7.14 8.20
C VAL A 34 -11.48 -5.82 7.45
N SER A 35 -12.34 -4.82 7.66
CA SER A 35 -12.16 -3.47 7.10
C SER A 35 -10.87 -2.82 7.58
N PHE A 36 -10.53 -2.99 8.87
CA PHE A 36 -9.27 -2.50 9.43
C PHE A 36 -8.05 -3.20 8.82
N LEU A 37 -8.10 -4.53 8.63
CA LEU A 37 -7.02 -5.28 7.98
C LEU A 37 -6.81 -4.85 6.52
N PHE A 38 -7.90 -4.61 5.78
CA PHE A 38 -7.82 -4.06 4.42
C PHE A 38 -7.27 -2.63 4.40
N PHE A 39 -7.63 -1.80 5.39
CA PHE A 39 -7.08 -0.44 5.52
C PHE A 39 -5.56 -0.46 5.72
N VAL A 40 -5.06 -1.30 6.63
CA VAL A 40 -3.62 -1.47 6.88
C VAL A 40 -2.90 -1.96 5.62
N TYR A 41 -3.49 -2.94 4.91
CA TYR A 41 -2.93 -3.43 3.66
C TYR A 41 -2.92 -2.35 2.55
N GLY A 42 -4.01 -1.60 2.41
CA GLY A 42 -4.12 -0.49 1.46
C GLY A 42 -3.11 0.62 1.75
N ALA A 43 -2.92 0.97 3.03
CA ALA A 43 -1.91 1.93 3.46
C ALA A 43 -0.49 1.45 3.12
N TYR A 44 -0.17 0.17 3.35
CA TYR A 44 1.11 -0.43 2.98
C TYR A 44 1.37 -0.35 1.46
N LEU A 45 0.37 -0.71 0.64
CA LEU A 45 0.49 -0.59 -0.82
C LEU A 45 0.73 0.86 -1.23
N LYS A 46 -0.10 1.80 -0.77
CA LYS A 46 0.05 3.22 -1.06
C LYS A 46 1.45 3.72 -0.72
N ASN A 47 1.99 3.33 0.43
CA ASN A 47 3.31 3.75 0.86
C ASN A 47 4.42 3.18 -0.05
N LYS A 48 4.31 1.90 -0.42
CA LYS A 48 5.25 1.26 -1.37
C LYS A 48 5.23 1.95 -2.74
N TYR A 49 4.05 2.26 -3.26
CA TYR A 49 3.92 2.97 -4.54
C TYR A 49 4.44 4.41 -4.46
N MET A 50 4.14 5.14 -3.37
CA MET A 50 4.66 6.49 -3.14
C MET A 50 6.19 6.53 -3.09
N ILE A 51 6.83 5.54 -2.45
CA ILE A 51 8.30 5.43 -2.42
C ILE A 51 8.84 5.20 -3.82
N LYS A 52 8.22 4.31 -4.61
CA LYS A 52 8.62 4.05 -6.00
C LYS A 52 8.47 5.32 -6.85
N LEU A 53 7.37 6.03 -6.70
CA LEU A 53 7.06 7.24 -7.46
C LEU A 53 8.02 8.39 -7.10
N LYS A 54 8.38 8.55 -5.81
CA LYS A 54 9.43 9.48 -5.37
C LYS A 54 10.78 9.13 -5.98
N LYS A 55 11.13 7.84 -6.04
CA LYS A 55 12.39 7.38 -6.64
C LYS A 55 12.45 7.70 -8.13
N GLU A 56 11.39 7.36 -8.88
CA GLU A 56 11.28 7.68 -10.31
C GLU A 56 11.30 9.20 -10.58
N MET A 57 10.65 10.00 -9.73
CA MET A 57 10.72 11.46 -9.81
C MET A 57 12.14 11.97 -9.58
N ASN A 58 12.84 11.49 -8.55
CA ASN A 58 14.22 11.91 -8.28
C ASN A 58 15.16 11.54 -9.42
N GLU A 59 15.03 10.34 -9.98
CA GLU A 59 15.84 9.92 -11.15
C GLU A 59 15.59 10.82 -12.36
N LYS A 60 14.33 11.21 -12.62
CA LYS A 60 14.00 12.18 -13.68
C LYS A 60 14.52 13.59 -13.37
N LEU A 61 14.51 14.01 -12.12
CA LEU A 61 15.01 15.31 -11.67
C LEU A 61 16.54 15.40 -11.77
N GLU A 62 17.25 14.34 -11.42
CA GLU A 62 18.70 14.25 -11.62
C GLU A 62 19.07 14.19 -13.10
N ALA A 63 18.31 13.45 -13.92
CA ALA A 63 18.52 13.43 -15.36
C ALA A 63 18.27 14.83 -15.99
N ALA A 64 17.27 15.57 -15.50
CA ALA A 64 17.01 16.93 -15.93
C ALA A 64 18.09 17.92 -15.45
N LYS A 65 18.61 17.77 -14.22
CA LYS A 65 19.72 18.57 -13.69
C LYS A 65 21.01 18.33 -14.48
N LYS A 66 21.37 17.07 -14.76
CA LYS A 66 22.55 16.74 -15.57
C LYS A 66 22.49 17.31 -16.99
N LYS A 67 21.29 17.36 -17.60
CA LYS A 67 21.12 18.01 -18.91
C LYS A 67 21.38 19.52 -18.84
N ARG A 68 20.90 20.19 -17.79
CA ARG A 68 21.17 21.63 -17.57
C ARG A 68 22.65 21.91 -17.29
N GLU A 69 23.33 21.05 -16.55
CA GLU A 69 24.78 21.18 -16.31
C GLU A 69 25.60 20.95 -17.58
N MET A 70 25.21 20.02 -18.46
CA MET A 70 25.86 19.82 -19.76
C MET A 70 25.64 20.99 -20.73
N GLU A 71 24.49 21.66 -20.67
CA GLU A 71 24.21 22.85 -21.46
C GLU A 71 25.00 24.07 -20.93
N ALA A 72 25.05 24.25 -19.60
CA ALA A 72 25.85 25.31 -18.98
C ALA A 72 27.35 25.18 -19.30
N ASN A 73 27.88 23.96 -19.37
CA ASN A 73 29.30 23.71 -19.65
C ASN A 73 29.65 23.69 -21.15
N LYS A 74 28.65 23.74 -22.05
CA LYS A 74 28.86 23.93 -23.50
C LYS A 74 28.81 25.39 -23.92
N THR A 75 28.43 26.29 -23.00
CA THR A 75 28.27 27.72 -23.26
C THR A 75 29.37 28.56 -22.59
N ALA A 76 30.38 27.91 -21.99
CA ALA A 76 31.62 28.49 -21.47
C ALA A 76 32.79 28.08 -22.37
#